data_AF-A0A1N7L4S1-F1
#
_entry.id   AF-A0A1N7L4S1-F1
#
_cell.length_a   1.000
_cell.length_b   1.000
_cell.length_c   1.000
_cell.angle_alpha   90.00
_cell.angle_beta   90.00
_cell.angle_gamma   90.00
#
_symmetry.space_group_name_H-M   'P 1'
#
loop_
_entity.id
_entity.type
_entity.pdbx_description
1 polymer ?
#
loop_
_entity_poly.entity_id
_entity_poly.type
_entity_poly.pdbx_seq_one_letter_code
_entity_poly.pdbx_strand_id
1 'polypeptide(L)'
;MNIENLIEEQSKFEPYLKDTDYTFIGPVDQNLFEPFMKNANLIAPIKGYSRKIKDFMSDKSAVSTALALLPIGTELRIYVIIDKSEDILFHSTIEEYCERMKITYP
;
A
#
# COMPACT_ATOMS: atom_id res chain seq x y z
N MET A 1 8.96 -3.98 13.06
CA MET A 1 9.80 -4.29 11.87
C MET A 1 10.39 -2.99 11.35
N ASN A 2 11.62 -3.00 10.81
CA ASN A 2 12.17 -1.85 10.10
C ASN A 2 11.50 -1.72 8.71
N ILE A 3 11.50 -0.53 8.12
CA ILE A 3 10.97 -0.27 6.77
C ILE A 3 11.64 -1.14 5.71
N GLU A 4 12.94 -1.41 5.83
CA GLU A 4 13.69 -2.28 4.93
C GLU A 4 13.11 -3.71 4.90
N ASN A 5 12.79 -4.25 6.08
CA ASN A 5 12.18 -5.58 6.18
C ASN A 5 10.78 -5.61 5.54
N LEU A 6 10.01 -4.52 5.67
CA LEU A 6 8.69 -4.42 5.04
C LEU A 6 8.81 -4.33 3.51
N ILE A 7 9.82 -3.64 2.98
CA ILE A 7 10.07 -3.55 1.54
C ILE A 7 10.49 -4.92 0.97
N GLU A 8 11.35 -5.64 1.69
CA GLU A 8 11.76 -6.98 1.29
C GLU A 8 10.57 -7.95 1.28
N GLU A 9 9.77 -7.93 2.35
CA GLU A 9 8.58 -8.76 2.48
C GLU A 9 7.54 -8.43 1.41
N GLN A 10 7.29 -7.14 1.17
CA GLN A 10 6.41 -6.69 0.09
C GLN A 10 6.88 -7.24 -1.27
N SER A 11 8.18 -7.16 -1.55
CA SER A 11 8.76 -7.64 -2.82
C SER A 11 8.65 -9.15 -2.97
N LYS A 12 8.75 -9.91 -1.86
CA LYS A 12 8.52 -11.37 -1.85
C LYS A 12 7.05 -11.72 -2.08
N PHE A 13 6.13 -10.88 -1.59
CA PHE A 13 4.69 -11.13 -1.69
C PHE A 13 4.07 -10.69 -3.03
N GLU A 14 4.61 -9.64 -3.67
CA GLU A 14 4.09 -9.12 -4.94
C GLU A 14 3.88 -10.15 -6.06
N PRO A 15 4.74 -11.17 -6.26
CA PRO A 15 4.51 -12.23 -7.26
C PRO A 15 3.24 -13.07 -7.04
N TYR A 16 2.65 -13.04 -5.84
CA TYR A 16 1.43 -13.76 -5.49
C TYR A 16 0.16 -12.94 -5.73
N LEU A 17 0.30 -11.65 -6.05
CA LEU A 17 -0.82 -10.78 -6.37
C LEU A 17 -1.41 -11.13 -7.74
N LYS A 18 -2.73 -11.00 -7.86
CA LYS A 18 -3.40 -11.02 -9.17
C LYS A 18 -3.11 -9.73 -9.93
N ASP A 19 -3.19 -9.77 -11.25
CA ASP A 19 -2.78 -8.70 -12.18
C ASP A 19 -3.29 -7.29 -11.84
N THR A 20 -4.46 -7.17 -11.20
CA THR A 20 -5.05 -5.87 -10.84
C THR A 20 -4.79 -5.46 -9.39
N ASP A 21 -4.40 -6.39 -8.53
CA ASP A 21 -4.19 -6.16 -7.11
C ASP A 21 -2.80 -5.53 -6.88
N TYR A 22 -2.66 -4.75 -5.82
CA TYR A 22 -1.40 -4.11 -5.49
C TYR A 22 -1.21 -4.02 -3.99
N THR A 23 0.04 -3.83 -3.57
CA THR A 23 0.39 -3.60 -2.18
C THR A 23 0.98 -2.21 -1.98
N PHE A 24 0.89 -1.71 -0.76
CA PHE A 24 1.66 -0.56 -0.32
C PHE A 24 2.00 -0.66 1.17
N ILE A 25 3.03 0.05 1.59
CA ILE A 25 3.39 0.18 3.00
C ILE A 25 2.76 1.48 3.53
N GLY A 26 2.05 1.41 4.66
CA GLY A 26 1.37 2.55 5.27
C GLY A 26 1.43 2.54 6.79
N PRO A 27 1.03 3.63 7.45
CA PRO A 27 0.98 3.70 8.91
C PRO A 27 -0.13 2.82 9.48
N VAL A 28 0.14 2.18 10.61
CA VAL A 28 -0.85 1.44 11.39
C VAL A 28 -1.83 2.40 12.09
N ASP A 29 -1.34 3.57 12.52
CA ASP A 29 -2.18 4.61 13.11
C ASP A 29 -3.11 5.22 12.06
N GLN A 30 -4.41 5.02 12.26
CA GLN A 30 -5.46 5.52 11.37
C GLN A 30 -5.47 7.05 11.27
N ASN A 31 -5.05 7.76 12.33
CA ASN A 31 -4.98 9.23 12.32
C ASN A 31 -3.91 9.74 11.37
N LEU A 32 -2.90 8.93 11.05
CA LEU A 32 -1.83 9.25 10.12
C LEU A 32 -2.17 8.85 8.68
N PHE A 33 -3.24 8.08 8.48
CA PHE A 33 -3.55 7.50 7.18
C PHE A 33 -4.04 8.54 6.16
N GLU A 34 -4.97 9.41 6.57
CA GLU A 34 -5.45 10.50 5.72
C GLU A 34 -4.32 11.46 5.29
N PRO A 35 -3.49 12.01 6.20
CA PRO A 35 -2.39 12.88 5.80
C PRO A 35 -1.34 12.15 4.96
N PHE A 36 -1.05 10.88 5.26
CA PHE A 36 -0.17 10.04 4.44
C PHE A 36 -0.69 9.91 2.99
N MET A 37 -1.96 9.54 2.81
CA MET A 37 -2.55 9.41 1.48
C MET A 37 -2.55 10.73 0.70
N LYS A 38 -2.84 11.85 1.38
CA LYS A 38 -2.77 13.18 0.77
C LYS A 38 -1.35 13.49 0.27
N ASN A 39 -0.33 13.20 1.08
CA ASN A 39 1.07 13.40 0.69
C ASN A 39 1.46 12.50 -0.49
N ALA A 40 1.13 11.21 -0.44
CA ALA A 40 1.41 10.28 -1.53
C ALA A 40 0.76 10.74 -2.85
N ASN A 41 -0.50 11.20 -2.78
CA ASN A 41 -1.18 11.80 -3.92
C ASN A 41 -0.45 13.04 -4.45
N LEU A 42 -0.05 13.97 -3.59
CA LEU A 42 0.68 15.18 -4.01
C LEU A 42 2.03 14.88 -4.68
N ILE A 43 2.73 13.84 -4.22
CA ILE A 43 4.06 13.46 -4.71
C ILE A 43 4.00 12.68 -6.02
N ALA A 44 3.00 11.81 -6.18
CA ALA A 44 2.88 10.95 -7.36
C ALA A 44 2.82 11.77 -8.66
N PRO A 45 3.32 11.24 -9.80
CA PRO A 45 3.21 11.90 -11.10
C PRO A 45 1.76 12.00 -11.58
N ILE A 46 1.37 13.13 -12.16
CA ILE A 46 -0.02 13.38 -12.60
C ILE A 46 -0.32 12.47 -13.79
N LYS A 47 -1.33 11.60 -13.63
CA LYS A 47 -1.84 10.70 -14.68
C LYS A 47 -3.32 11.00 -14.91
N GLY A 48 -3.63 11.75 -15.97
CA GLY A 48 -5.01 12.02 -16.39
C GLY A 48 -5.81 13.01 -15.52
N TYR A 49 -7.10 13.16 -15.86
CA TYR A 49 -8.03 14.13 -15.25
C TYR A 49 -8.71 13.65 -13.96
N SER A 50 -8.85 12.33 -13.77
CA SER A 50 -9.43 11.73 -12.56
C SER A 50 -8.44 10.73 -11.99
N ARG A 51 -7.71 11.15 -10.95
CA ARG A 51 -6.68 10.34 -10.32
C ARG A 51 -7.32 9.39 -9.31
N LYS A 52 -7.18 8.09 -9.52
CA LYS A 52 -7.65 7.04 -8.61
C LYS A 52 -6.62 6.78 -7.52
N ILE A 53 -7.07 6.19 -6.41
CA ILE A 53 -6.18 5.84 -5.27
C ILE A 53 -5.04 4.93 -5.72
N LYS A 54 -5.34 3.97 -6.58
CA LYS A 54 -4.36 3.08 -7.19
C LYS A 54 -3.22 3.83 -7.89
N ASP A 55 -3.50 4.96 -8.55
CA ASP A 55 -2.50 5.68 -9.36
C ASP A 55 -1.34 6.23 -8.53
N PHE A 56 -1.58 6.59 -7.27
CA PHE A 56 -0.55 7.11 -6.37
C PHE A 56 -0.12 6.12 -5.29
N MET A 57 -1.00 5.21 -4.85
CA MET A 57 -0.67 4.21 -3.82
C MET A 57 0.13 3.02 -4.38
N SER A 58 0.06 2.75 -5.68
CA SER A 58 0.93 1.75 -6.33
C SER A 58 2.31 2.31 -6.70
N ASP A 59 2.52 3.62 -6.58
CA ASP A 59 3.81 4.26 -6.88
C ASP A 59 4.74 4.14 -5.66
N LYS A 60 5.69 3.19 -5.72
CA LYS A 60 6.64 2.93 -4.63
C LYS A 60 7.47 4.15 -4.27
N SER A 61 7.79 5.02 -5.22
CA SER A 61 8.57 6.23 -4.98
C SER A 61 7.75 7.26 -4.20
N ALA A 62 6.50 7.48 -4.63
CA ALA A 62 5.57 8.38 -3.94
C ALA A 62 5.26 7.89 -2.53
N VAL A 63 4.99 6.60 -2.36
CA VAL A 63 4.74 5.97 -1.06
C VAL A 63 5.95 6.10 -0.15
N SER A 64 7.15 5.76 -0.62
CA SER A 64 8.39 5.87 0.16
C SER A 64 8.65 7.31 0.63
N THR A 65 8.46 8.28 -0.27
CA THR A 65 8.61 9.70 0.06
C THR A 65 7.55 10.16 1.06
N ALA A 66 6.31 9.73 0.93
CA ALA A 66 5.24 10.05 1.87
C ALA A 66 5.48 9.43 3.26
N LEU A 67 6.04 8.21 3.33
CA LEU A 67 6.43 7.56 4.58
C LEU A 67 7.52 8.34 5.31
N ALA A 68 8.47 8.94 4.57
CA ALA A 68 9.54 9.76 5.16
C ALA A 68 9.03 11.05 5.83
N LEU A 69 7.79 11.46 5.56
CA LEU A 69 7.15 12.63 6.18
C LEU A 69 6.41 12.28 7.48
N LEU A 70 6.30 11.00 7.83
CA LEU A 70 5.64 10.56 9.06
C LEU A 70 6.52 10.81 10.29
N PRO A 71 5.93 10.93 11.50
CA PRO A 71 6.68 11.00 12.73
C PRO A 71 7.67 9.84 12.87
N ILE A 72 8.86 10.13 13.41
CA ILE A 72 9.88 9.10 13.66
C ILE A 72 9.31 8.04 14.59
N GLY A 73 9.51 6.77 14.24
CA GLY A 73 9.01 5.63 15.01
C GLY A 73 7.55 5.25 14.74
N THR A 74 6.91 5.86 13.73
CA THR A 74 5.58 5.44 13.28
C THR A 74 5.59 3.95 12.92
N GLU A 75 4.66 3.19 13.48
CA GLU A 75 4.49 1.78 13.14
C GLU A 75 3.91 1.64 11.73
N LEU A 76 4.52 0.79 10.92
CA LEU A 76 4.17 0.58 9.51
C LEU A 76 3.73 -0.87 9.27
N ARG A 77 2.85 -1.06 8.27
CA ARG A 77 2.36 -2.36 7.83
C ARG A 77 2.19 -2.40 6.30
N ILE A 78 2.28 -3.60 5.73
CA ILE A 78 1.94 -3.86 4.32
C ILE A 78 0.42 -4.04 4.22
N TYR A 79 -0.20 -3.25 3.36
CA TYR A 79 -1.60 -3.35 3.00
C TYR A 79 -1.73 -3.95 1.61
N VAL A 80 -2.70 -4.84 1.44
CA VAL A 80 -3.06 -5.44 0.15
C VAL A 80 -4.40 -4.85 -0.29
N ILE A 81 -4.42 -4.27 -1.49
CA ILE A 81 -5.64 -3.71 -2.10
C ILE A 81 -6.13 -4.65 -3.20
N ILE A 82 -7.37 -5.13 -2.99
CA ILE A 82 -8.08 -5.98 -3.94
C ILE A 82 -8.87 -5.07 -4.90
N ASP A 83 -8.42 -4.95 -6.14
CA ASP A 83 -9.03 -4.06 -7.14
C ASP A 83 -10.16 -4.80 -7.87
N LYS A 84 -11.35 -4.87 -7.25
CA LYS A 84 -12.52 -5.56 -7.82
C LYS A 84 -13.66 -4.68 -8.31
N SER A 85 -13.75 -3.42 -7.89
CA SER A 85 -14.61 -2.39 -8.49
C SER A 85 -14.46 -1.08 -7.71
N GLU A 86 -14.64 0.02 -8.45
CA GLU A 86 -14.66 1.43 -8.04
C GLU A 86 -14.90 1.69 -6.54
N ASP A 87 -13.90 2.31 -5.91
CA ASP A 87 -13.99 3.08 -4.65
C ASP A 87 -14.09 2.37 -3.30
N ILE A 88 -14.01 1.05 -3.22
CA ILE A 88 -13.89 0.36 -1.92
C ILE A 88 -12.45 -0.12 -1.73
N LEU A 89 -11.65 0.66 -1.00
CA LEU A 89 -10.38 0.21 -0.42
C LEU A 89 -10.66 -0.95 0.54
N PHE A 90 -10.75 -2.16 0.01
CA PHE A 90 -10.66 -3.36 0.83
C PHE A 90 -9.19 -3.51 1.21
N HIS A 91 -8.80 -2.87 2.32
CA HIS A 91 -7.50 -3.05 2.91
C HIS A 91 -7.51 -4.38 3.66
N SER A 92 -6.87 -5.40 3.10
CA SER A 92 -6.56 -6.63 3.85
C SER A 92 -5.09 -6.65 4.23
N THR A 93 -4.74 -7.45 5.23
CA THR A 93 -3.35 -7.83 5.43
C THR A 93 -2.94 -8.94 4.44
N ILE A 94 -1.65 -9.25 4.37
CA ILE A 94 -1.13 -10.36 3.55
C ILE A 94 -1.86 -11.66 3.90
N GLU A 95 -2.05 -11.93 5.19
CA GLU A 95 -2.70 -13.12 5.71
C GLU A 95 -4.14 -13.24 5.23
N GLU A 96 -4.93 -12.18 5.37
CA GLU A 96 -6.32 -12.15 4.93
C GLU A 96 -6.44 -12.31 3.41
N TYR A 97 -5.49 -11.75 2.64
CA TYR A 97 -5.44 -11.94 1.19
C TYR A 97 -5.15 -13.40 0.82
N CYS A 98 -4.17 -14.02 1.48
CA CYS A 98 -3.81 -15.43 1.29
C CYS A 98 -4.98 -16.37 1.58
N GLU A 99 -5.70 -16.15 2.69
CA GLU A 99 -6.90 -16.92 3.02
C GLU A 99 -7.98 -16.81 1.95
N ARG A 100 -8.28 -15.58 1.49
CA ARG A 100 -9.30 -15.32 0.45
C ARG A 100 -8.94 -15.94 -0.90
N MET A 101 -7.67 -15.87 -1.27
CA MET A 101 -7.19 -16.32 -2.57
C MET A 101 -6.72 -17.78 -2.57
N LYS A 102 -6.74 -18.46 -1.43
CA LYS A 102 -6.22 -19.82 -1.22
C LYS A 102 -4.74 -19.93 -1.64
N ILE A 103 -3.95 -18.92 -1.31
CA ILE A 103 -2.51 -18.87 -1.58
C ILE A 103 -1.77 -19.40 -0.35
N THR A 104 -0.85 -20.35 -0.55
CA THR A 104 0.10 -20.74 0.49
C THR A 104 1.33 -19.85 0.39
N TYR A 105 1.45 -18.91 1.33
CA TYR A 105 2.60 -18.01 1.45
C TYR A 105 3.36 -18.39 2.75
N PRO A 106 4.66 -18.69 2.67
CA PRO A 106 5.47 -19.17 3.80
C PRO A 106 5.87 -18.07 4.78
#